data_AF-A0A142B868-F1
#
_entry.id   AF-A0A142B868-F1
#
_cell.length_a   1.000
_cell.length_b   1.000
_cell.length_c   1.000
_cell.angle_alpha   90.00
_cell.angle_beta   90.00
_cell.angle_gamma   90.00
#
_symmetry.space_group_name_H-M   'P 1'
#
loop_
_entity.id
_entity.type
_entity.pdbx_description
1 polymer ?
#
loop_
_entity_poly.entity_id
_entity_poly.type
_entity_poly.pdbx_seq_one_letter_code
_entity_poly.pdbx_strand_id
1 'polypeptide(L)' 'MLLVYEISGLVGSSTMNNVMMPKIAGLLEEITGLRFKNKQAGAFGSYGWNGGAVDRIHSRLKDAGFTATESLKSQ' A
#
# COMPACT_ATOMS: atom_id res chain seq x y z
N MET A 1 -17.17 -2.47 -6.88
CA MET A 1 -17.40 -3.01 -5.51
C MET A 1 -17.06 -4.50 -5.41
N LEU A 2 -17.51 -5.39 -6.31
CA LEU A 2 -17.15 -6.83 -6.27
C LEU A 2 -15.63 -7.11 -6.39
N LEU A 3 -14.90 -6.35 -7.21
CA LEU A 3 -13.44 -6.47 -7.39
C LEU A 3 -12.63 -6.21 -6.11
N VAL A 4 -13.26 -5.55 -5.13
CA VAL A 4 -12.65 -5.09 -3.88
C VAL A 4 -12.79 -6.13 -2.76
N TYR A 5 -13.64 -7.16 -2.89
CA TYR A 5 -13.76 -8.23 -1.90
C TYR A 5 -12.72 -9.36 -2.09
N GLU A 6 -12.07 -9.41 -3.25
CA GLU A 6 -11.06 -10.41 -3.62
C GLU A 6 -9.62 -9.97 -3.28
N ILE A 7 -9.41 -8.81 -2.64
CA ILE A 7 -8.08 -8.18 -2.58
C ILE A 7 -7.12 -8.93 -1.63
N SER A 8 -6.47 -9.98 -2.13
CA SER A 8 -5.11 -10.34 -1.71
C SER A 8 -4.20 -9.89 -2.85
N GLY A 9 -3.37 -8.87 -2.63
CA GLY A 9 -2.71 -8.20 -3.74
C GLY A 9 -1.56 -7.29 -3.34
N LEU A 10 -0.83 -6.84 -4.34
CA LEU A 10 0.32 -5.95 -4.17
C LEU A 10 -0.11 -4.50 -4.41
N VAL A 11 0.29 -3.58 -3.53
CA VAL A 11 0.05 -2.13 -3.67
C VAL A 11 1.36 -1.41 -3.92
N GLY A 12 1.42 -0.68 -5.03
CA GLY A 12 2.65 -0.10 -5.56
C GLY A 12 2.63 1.42 -5.65
N SER A 13 3.72 2.10 -5.27
CA SER A 13 3.94 3.52 -5.62
C SER A 13 5.42 3.87 -5.69
N SER A 14 5.79 4.69 -6.66
CA SER A 14 7.06 5.43 -6.59
C SER A 14 7.02 6.49 -5.48
N THR A 15 8.20 6.90 -5.02
CA THR A 15 8.34 8.02 -4.08
C THR A 15 8.32 9.34 -4.83
N MET A 16 7.32 10.17 -4.53
CA MET A 16 7.17 11.53 -5.05
C MET A 16 7.14 12.48 -3.86
N ASN A 17 8.08 13.42 -3.76
CA ASN A 17 8.17 14.38 -2.65
C ASN A 17 8.20 13.70 -1.24
N ASN A 18 8.94 12.59 -1.10
CA ASN A 18 9.04 11.78 0.12
C ASN A 18 7.71 11.14 0.60
N VAL A 19 6.72 11.08 -0.28
CA VAL A 19 5.41 10.44 -0.04
C VAL A 19 5.00 9.54 -1.20
N MET A 20 3.97 8.74 -0.99
CA MET A 20 3.33 7.96 -2.07
C MET A 20 2.49 8.85 -2.99
N MET A 21 2.19 8.36 -4.19
CA MET A 21 1.37 9.08 -5.15
C MET A 21 -0.06 9.31 -4.60
N PRO A 22 -0.67 10.49 -4.80
CA PRO A 22 -1.98 10.82 -4.19
C PRO A 22 -3.10 9.84 -4.54
N LYS A 23 -3.08 9.24 -5.74
CA LYS A 23 -4.06 8.22 -6.15
C LYS A 23 -3.96 6.95 -5.29
N ILE A 24 -2.74 6.54 -4.92
CA ILE A 24 -2.50 5.39 -4.04
C ILE A 24 -2.93 5.72 -2.61
N ALA A 25 -2.71 6.97 -2.17
CA ALA A 25 -3.20 7.44 -0.88
C ALA A 25 -4.73 7.37 -0.78
N GLY A 26 -5.45 7.87 -1.79
CA GLY A 26 -6.92 7.81 -1.83
C GLY A 26 -7.45 6.37 -1.84
N LEU A 27 -6.86 5.50 -2.66
CA LEU A 27 -7.19 4.08 -2.70
C LEU A 27 -7.01 3.40 -1.34
N LEU A 28 -5.88 3.63 -0.67
CA LEU A 28 -5.63 3.06 0.66
C LEU A 28 -6.62 3.57 1.69
N GLU A 29 -7.10 4.80 1.57
CA GLU A 29 -8.10 5.34 2.50
C GLU A 29 -9.49 4.74 2.30
N GLU A 30 -9.90 4.50 1.06
CA GLU A 30 -11.12 3.73 0.77
C GLU A 30 -11.01 2.30 1.31
N ILE A 31 -9.87 1.63 1.07
CA ILE A 31 -9.60 0.28 1.55
C ILE A 31 -9.61 0.21 3.08
N THR A 32 -9.03 1.21 3.76
CA THR A 32 -9.03 1.30 5.22
C THR A 32 -10.46 1.42 5.77
N GLY A 33 -11.32 2.20 5.12
CA GLY A 33 -12.74 2.31 5.47
C GLY A 33 -13.52 1.01 5.36
N LEU A 34 -13.10 0.11 4.45
CA LEU A 34 -13.75 -1.18 4.22
C LEU A 34 -13.37 -2.25 5.26
N ARG A 35 -12.32 -2.02 6.06
CA ARG A 35 -11.90 -2.87 7.19
C ARG A 35 -11.77 -4.35 6.83
N PHE A 36 -10.95 -4.66 5.83
CA PHE A 36 -10.66 -6.03 5.47
C PHE A 36 -10.07 -6.81 6.64
N LYS A 37 -10.39 -8.11 6.69
CA LYS A 37 -9.83 -9.05 7.67
C LYS A 37 -9.36 -10.31 6.96
N ASN A 38 -8.33 -10.94 7.52
CA ASN A 38 -7.76 -12.20 7.01
C ASN A 38 -7.30 -12.13 5.54
N LYS A 39 -6.85 -10.95 5.09
CA LYS A 39 -6.26 -10.76 3.76
C LYS A 39 -4.79 -10.38 3.88
N GLN A 40 -3.99 -10.89 2.95
CA GLN A 40 -2.57 -10.58 2.86
C GLN A 40 -2.34 -9.53 1.78
N ALA A 41 -1.43 -8.59 2.02
CA ALA A 41 -1.05 -7.59 1.03
C ALA A 41 0.43 -7.22 1.13
N GLY A 42 1.06 -6.97 -0.01
CA GLY A 42 2.46 -6.56 -0.08
C GLY A 42 2.57 -5.12 -0.57
N ALA A 43 3.54 -4.38 -0.05
CA ALA A 43 3.88 -3.04 -0.55
C ALA A 43 5.07 -3.13 -1.51
N PHE A 44 5.00 -2.44 -2.65
CA PHE A 44 6.15 -2.35 -3.55
C PHE A 44 6.33 -0.94 -4.13
N GLY A 45 7.51 -0.64 -4.69
CA GLY A 45 7.71 0.65 -5.35
C GLY A 45 9.15 1.00 -5.64
N SER A 46 9.32 2.09 -6.39
CA SER A 46 10.62 2.64 -6.73
C SER A 46 10.94 3.95 -6.01
N TYR A 47 12.23 4.26 -5.85
CA TYR A 47 12.68 5.51 -5.21
C TYR A 47 13.99 6.02 -5.81
N GLY A 48 14.11 7.35 -5.98
CA GLY A 48 15.33 7.96 -6.53
C GLY A 48 16.44 8.15 -5.50
N TRP A 49 16.12 8.73 -4.34
CA TRP A 49 17.08 9.03 -3.27
C TRP A 49 16.67 8.39 -1.94
N ASN A 50 15.86 9.11 -1.14
CA ASN A 50 15.54 8.74 0.24
C ASN A 50 14.37 7.75 0.37
N GLY A 51 13.53 7.65 -0.67
CA GLY A 51 12.36 6.77 -0.66
C GLY A 51 11.31 7.15 0.40
N GLY A 52 10.71 6.12 1.02
CA GLY A 52 9.73 6.27 2.09
C GLY A 52 8.26 6.09 1.68
N ALA A 53 7.94 6.08 0.39
CA ALA A 53 6.57 5.78 -0.05
C ALA A 53 6.15 4.35 0.28
N VAL A 54 7.04 3.36 0.04
CA VAL A 54 6.76 1.94 0.28
C VAL A 54 6.51 1.66 1.76
N ASP A 55 7.27 2.28 2.66
CA ASP A 55 7.08 2.12 4.12
C ASP A 55 5.75 2.70 4.59
N ARG A 56 5.34 3.84 4.02
CA ARG A 56 4.03 4.45 4.28
C ARG A 56 2.90 3.56 3.80
N ILE A 57 3.01 2.96 2.61
CA ILE A 57 2.04 2.00 2.08
C ILE A 57 1.95 0.78 3.00
N HIS A 58 3.10 0.20 3.37
CA HIS A 58 3.14 -0.96 4.26
C HIS A 58 2.45 -0.69 5.61
N SER A 59 2.66 0.50 6.18
CA SER A 59 2.01 0.91 7.43
C SER A 59 0.50 1.05 7.25
N ARG A 60 0.04 1.71 6.18
CA ARG A 60 -1.39 1.87 5.88
C ARG A 60 -2.11 0.55 5.61
N LEU A 61 -1.43 -0.43 5.00
CA LEU A 61 -1.99 -1.77 4.83
C LEU A 61 -2.23 -2.46 6.18
N LYS A 62 -1.30 -2.32 7.14
CA LYS A 62 -1.50 -2.82 8.51
C LYS A 62 -2.67 -2.13 9.20
N ASP A 63 -2.74 -0.80 9.10
CA ASP A 63 -3.83 0.00 9.67
C ASP A 63 -5.20 -0.39 9.08
N ALA A 64 -5.23 -0.77 7.80
CA ALA A 64 -6.42 -1.24 7.09
C ALA A 64 -6.84 -2.68 7.45
N GLY A 65 -6.07 -3.40 8.29
CA GLY A 65 -6.39 -4.75 8.75
C GLY A 65 -5.80 -5.88 7.90
N PHE A 66 -4.88 -5.58 6.98
CA PHE A 66 -4.17 -6.60 6.21
C PHE A 66 -3.00 -7.17 7.00
N THR A 67 -2.75 -8.46 6.79
CA THR A 67 -1.46 -9.06 7.12
C THR A 67 -0.45 -8.62 6.07
N ALA A 68 0.32 -7.57 6.38
CA ALA A 68 1.29 -7.01 5.46
C ALA A 68 2.51 -7.94 5.30
N THR A 69 2.79 -8.37 4.07
CA THR A 69 3.96 -9.20 3.72
C THR A 69 5.20 -8.34 3.52
N GLU A 70 6.35 -8.97 3.25
CA GLU A 70 7.59 -8.26 2.95
C GLU A 70 7.41 -7.24 1.82
N SER A 71 8.08 -6.10 1.97
CA SER A 71 7.98 -4.99 1.02
C SER A 71 9.12 -5.00 0.01
N LEU A 72 8.82 -4.72 -1.25
CA LEU A 72 9.81 -4.67 -2.32
C LEU A 72 10.14 -3.22 -2.71
N LYS A 73 11.39 -2.81 -2.55
CA LYS A 73 11.87 -1.47 -2.92
C LYS A 73 12.93 -1.58 -4.01
N SER A 74 12.76 -0.86 -5.11
CA SER A 74 13.77 -0.73 -6.18
C SER A 74 14.28 0.70 -6.28
N GLN A 75 15.58 0.88 -6.50
CA GLN A 75 16.07 2.15 -7.05
C GLN A 75 15.88 2.17 -8.56
#